data_AF-G2ZEH1-F1
#
_entry.id   AF-G2ZEH1-F1
#
_cell.length_a   1.000
_cell.length_b   1.000
_cell.length_c   1.000
_cell.angle_alpha   90.00
_cell.angle_beta   90.00
_cell.angle_gamma   90.00
#
_symmetry.space_group_name_H-M   'P 1'
#
loop_
_entity.id
_entity.type
_entity.pdbx_description
1 polymer ?
#
loop_
_entity_poly.entity_id
_entity_poly.type
_entity_poly.pdbx_seq_one_letter_code
_entity_poly.pdbx_strand_id
1 'polypeptide(L)'
;MEQKTFISTTCSILTISDTRDIETDASGRLIQTQLEAAGHQVFSRVVVPDNPDLILQKVKKLAACEPFCLITNGGTGIAKRDVTYEALFSLIRQEIPGFGELFRMLSYEEIGSRAMVSRAFAGFSQSGLLVFALPGSTNACHLAMERLIIPELPHLIAERQK
;
A
#
# COMPACT_ATOMS: atom_id res chain seq x y z
N MET A 1 1.32 -16.66 -27.41
CA MET A 1 1.64 -15.63 -26.41
C MET A 1 0.43 -14.70 -26.37
N GLU A 2 -0.43 -14.83 -25.37
CA GLU A 2 -1.55 -13.89 -25.18
C GLU A 2 -0.99 -12.49 -24.95
N GLN A 3 -1.41 -11.53 -25.75
CA GLN A 3 -1.23 -10.12 -25.42
C GLN A 3 -2.09 -9.85 -24.19
N LYS A 4 -1.50 -9.88 -22.99
CA LYS A 4 -2.16 -9.38 -21.78
C LYS A 4 -2.49 -7.91 -22.04
N THR A 5 -3.78 -7.60 -22.16
CA THR A 5 -4.25 -6.21 -22.21
C THR A 5 -3.77 -5.51 -20.94
N PHE A 6 -2.94 -4.50 -21.09
CA PHE A 6 -2.49 -3.69 -19.97
C PHE A 6 -3.67 -2.88 -19.42
N ILE A 7 -4.04 -3.13 -18.17
CA ILE A 7 -5.10 -2.40 -17.48
C ILE A 7 -4.45 -1.30 -16.63
N SER A 8 -4.59 -0.05 -17.06
CA SER A 8 -4.22 1.09 -16.24
C SER A 8 -5.21 1.25 -15.08
N THR A 9 -4.74 1.77 -13.95
CA THR A 9 -5.58 2.01 -12.77
C THR A 9 -5.19 3.31 -12.11
N THR A 10 -6.16 3.91 -11.44
CA THR A 10 -5.99 5.11 -10.64
C THR A 10 -5.68 4.73 -9.20
N CYS A 11 -4.49 5.14 -8.75
CA CYS A 11 -3.96 4.88 -7.42
C CYS A 11 -3.94 6.16 -6.57
N SER A 12 -4.12 6.01 -5.27
CA SER A 12 -3.78 7.03 -4.27
C SER A 12 -2.69 6.52 -3.33
N ILE A 13 -1.86 7.43 -2.84
CA ILE A 13 -0.73 7.14 -1.95
C ILE A 13 -0.94 7.91 -0.65
N LEU A 14 -0.90 7.18 0.48
CA LEU A 14 -1.02 7.75 1.82
C LEU A 14 0.21 7.40 2.66
N THR A 15 1.08 8.37 2.86
CA THR A 15 2.22 8.26 3.77
C THR A 15 1.78 8.63 5.18
N ILE A 16 2.13 7.78 6.15
CA ILE A 16 1.77 7.93 7.55
C ILE A 16 3.05 8.18 8.35
N SER A 17 3.24 9.42 8.78
CA SER A 17 4.47 9.87 9.44
C SER A 17 4.25 11.15 10.23
N ASP A 18 4.82 11.20 11.44
CA ASP A 18 4.84 12.42 12.27
C ASP A 18 5.94 13.41 11.85
N THR A 19 6.92 12.97 11.05
CA THR A 19 8.16 13.73 10.77
C THR A 19 8.36 14.06 9.31
N ARG A 20 7.68 13.37 8.39
CA ARG A 20 7.76 13.64 6.96
C ARG A 20 6.67 14.62 6.53
N ASP A 21 6.96 15.33 5.45
CA ASP A 21 6.03 16.10 4.64
C ASP A 21 6.14 15.65 3.18
N ILE A 22 5.40 16.31 2.29
CA ILE A 22 5.34 15.93 0.87
C ILE A 22 6.71 16.01 0.15
N GLU A 23 7.61 16.88 0.64
CA GLU A 23 8.94 17.14 0.08
C GLU A 23 9.98 16.14 0.59
N THR A 24 9.85 15.71 1.84
CA THR A 24 10.77 14.78 2.51
C THR A 24 10.31 13.31 2.43
N ASP A 25 9.10 13.06 1.95
CA ASP A 25 8.53 11.73 1.76
C ASP A 25 9.14 10.96 0.58
N ALA A 26 10.32 10.39 0.81
CA ALA A 26 11.03 9.55 -0.15
C ALA A 26 10.28 8.25 -0.52
N SER A 27 9.57 7.65 0.44
CA SER A 27 8.86 6.38 0.22
C SER A 27 7.62 6.59 -0.66
N GLY A 28 6.79 7.60 -0.36
CA GLY A 28 5.67 7.93 -1.22
C GLY A 28 6.09 8.44 -2.60
N ARG A 29 7.20 9.18 -2.70
CA ARG A 29 7.78 9.57 -4.00
C ARG A 29 8.19 8.33 -4.82
N LEU A 30 8.87 7.36 -4.19
CA LEU A 30 9.25 6.12 -4.85
C LEU A 30 8.04 5.34 -5.36
N ILE A 31 6.99 5.20 -4.54
CA ILE A 31 5.74 4.51 -4.93
C ILE A 31 5.11 5.21 -6.14
N GLN A 32 5.04 6.55 -6.12
CA GLN A 32 4.52 7.33 -7.24
C GLN A 32 5.31 7.07 -8.51
N THR A 33 6.63 7.17 -8.46
CA THR A 33 7.50 6.96 -9.63
C THR A 33 7.34 5.55 -10.21
N GLN A 34 7.24 4.50 -9.38
CA GLN A 34 7.06 3.14 -9.87
C GLN A 34 5.68 2.90 -10.49
N LEU A 35 4.62 3.46 -9.91
CA LEU A 35 3.28 3.39 -10.49
C LEU A 35 3.20 4.07 -11.85
N GLU A 36 3.72 5.30 -11.95
CA GLU A 36 3.74 6.07 -13.19
C GLU A 36 4.60 5.39 -14.27
N ALA A 37 5.77 4.87 -13.90
CA ALA A 37 6.64 4.12 -14.82
C ALA A 37 5.99 2.83 -15.32
N ALA A 38 5.13 2.21 -14.52
CA ALA A 38 4.36 1.04 -14.91
C ALA A 38 3.09 1.38 -15.71
N GLY A 39 2.76 2.67 -15.95
CA GLY A 39 1.60 3.10 -16.73
C GLY A 39 0.30 3.28 -15.93
N HIS A 40 0.38 3.30 -14.60
CA HIS A 40 -0.74 3.63 -13.72
C HIS A 40 -0.80 5.14 -13.45
N GLN A 41 -1.99 5.63 -13.08
CA GLN A 41 -2.20 7.05 -12.75
C GLN A 41 -2.17 7.23 -11.24
N VAL A 42 -1.50 8.28 -10.77
CA VAL A 42 -1.50 8.67 -9.35
C VAL A 42 -2.42 9.87 -9.17
N PHE A 43 -3.59 9.64 -8.60
CA PHE A 43 -4.59 10.69 -8.36
C PHE A 43 -4.18 11.62 -7.21
N SER A 44 -3.62 11.04 -6.15
CA SER A 44 -3.25 11.80 -4.97
C SER A 44 -2.07 11.16 -4.25
N ARG A 45 -1.11 11.99 -3.80
CA ARG A 45 -0.08 11.63 -2.83
C ARG A 45 -0.20 12.57 -1.65
N VAL A 46 -0.42 12.02 -0.47
CA VAL A 46 -0.68 12.78 0.76
C VAL A 46 0.09 12.21 1.94
N VAL A 47 0.48 13.08 2.87
CA VAL A 47 1.12 12.70 4.13
C VAL A 47 0.18 13.05 5.29
N VAL A 48 0.02 12.15 6.26
CA VAL A 48 -0.74 12.36 7.50
C VAL A 48 0.06 11.90 8.71
N PRO A 49 -0.18 12.47 9.91
CA PRO A 49 0.38 11.97 11.16
C PRO A 49 -0.06 10.54 11.49
N ASP A 50 0.68 9.85 12.36
CA ASP A 50 0.33 8.50 12.84
C ASP A 50 -0.79 8.57 13.89
N ASN A 51 -2.00 8.89 13.41
CA ASN A 51 -3.20 9.03 14.21
C ASN A 51 -4.36 8.29 13.52
N PRO A 52 -5.01 7.30 14.18
CA PRO A 52 -6.08 6.50 13.59
C PRO A 52 -7.21 7.30 12.97
N ASP A 53 -7.68 8.34 13.65
CA ASP A 53 -8.82 9.13 13.17
C ASP A 53 -8.46 9.90 11.90
N LEU A 54 -7.27 10.50 11.87
CA LEU A 54 -6.77 11.21 10.68
C LEU A 54 -6.53 10.25 9.51
N ILE A 55 -5.96 9.08 9.77
CA ILE A 55 -5.75 8.02 8.78
C ILE A 55 -7.11 7.60 8.20
N LEU A 56 -8.06 7.18 9.04
CA LEU A 56 -9.38 6.71 8.61
C LEU A 56 -10.17 7.81 7.88
N GLN A 57 -10.12 9.05 8.36
CA GLN A 57 -10.76 10.18 7.69
C GLN A 57 -10.16 10.39 6.30
N LYS A 58 -8.83 10.31 6.16
CA LYS A 58 -8.16 10.48 4.87
C LYS A 58 -8.47 9.33 3.91
N VAL A 59 -8.45 8.09 4.38
CA VAL A 59 -8.82 6.92 3.57
C VAL A 59 -10.25 7.04 3.05
N LYS A 60 -11.22 7.43 3.90
CA LYS A 60 -12.61 7.66 3.46
C LYS A 60 -12.72 8.73 2.38
N LYS A 61 -11.99 9.85 2.53
CA LYS A 61 -11.97 10.92 1.52
C LYS A 61 -11.38 10.44 0.20
N LEU A 62 -10.28 9.69 0.24
CA LEU A 62 -9.65 9.13 -0.96
C LEU A 62 -10.59 8.12 -1.64
N ALA A 63 -11.20 7.22 -0.87
CA ALA A 63 -12.13 6.21 -1.37
C ALA A 63 -13.36 6.79 -2.09
N ALA A 64 -13.78 8.00 -1.71
CA ALA A 64 -14.91 8.70 -2.33
C ALA A 64 -14.59 9.26 -3.74
N CYS A 65 -13.31 9.36 -4.12
CA CYS A 65 -12.87 9.90 -5.41
C CYS A 65 -12.62 8.80 -6.47
N GLU A 66 -13.21 7.61 -6.30
CA GLU A 66 -13.06 6.45 -7.19
C GLU A 66 -11.62 5.96 -7.49
N PRO A 67 -10.61 6.03 -6.59
CA PRO A 67 -9.40 5.27 -6.81
C PRO A 67 -9.73 3.78 -6.67
N PHE A 68 -9.20 2.98 -7.59
CA PHE A 68 -9.32 1.54 -7.48
C PHE A 68 -8.34 0.99 -6.42
N CYS A 69 -7.20 1.65 -6.25
CA CYS A 69 -6.11 1.22 -5.39
C CYS A 69 -5.62 2.33 -4.44
N LEU A 70 -5.43 1.98 -3.18
CA LEU A 70 -4.78 2.80 -2.16
C LEU A 70 -3.53 2.08 -1.66
N ILE A 71 -2.37 2.73 -1.78
CA ILE A 71 -1.11 2.24 -1.22
C ILE A 71 -0.74 3.14 -0.03
N THR A 72 -0.65 2.56 1.15
CA THR A 72 -0.19 3.26 2.35
C THR A 72 1.23 2.83 2.71
N ASN A 73 1.98 3.74 3.34
CA ASN A 73 3.28 3.40 3.93
C ASN A 73 3.47 4.09 5.28
N GLY A 74 4.07 3.39 6.25
CA GLY A 74 4.35 3.94 7.58
C GLY A 74 3.35 3.50 8.66
N GLY A 75 3.72 3.70 9.92
CA GLY A 75 2.89 3.41 11.10
C GLY A 75 2.65 1.92 11.42
N THR A 76 3.15 0.97 10.63
CA THR A 76 2.87 -0.47 10.81
C THR A 76 3.87 -1.20 11.72
N GLY A 77 4.71 -0.50 12.49
CA GLY A 77 5.65 -1.15 13.43
C GLY A 77 4.94 -1.81 14.62
N ILE A 78 5.69 -2.31 15.61
CA ILE A 78 5.13 -2.97 16.81
C ILE A 78 5.23 -2.11 18.08
N ALA A 79 5.60 -0.82 17.95
CA ALA A 79 5.63 0.06 19.11
C ALA A 79 4.19 0.27 19.62
N LYS A 80 4.04 0.57 20.93
CA LYS A 80 2.70 0.79 21.54
C LYS A 80 1.87 1.87 20.86
N ARG A 81 2.53 2.80 20.16
CA ARG A 81 1.88 3.88 19.40
C ARG A 81 1.50 3.48 17.97
N ASP A 82 2.03 2.38 17.45
CA ASP A 82 1.88 1.97 16.06
C ASP A 82 0.52 1.28 15.89
N VAL A 83 -0.51 2.09 15.63
CA VAL A 83 -1.92 1.68 15.54
C VAL A 83 -2.45 1.68 14.10
N THR A 84 -1.58 2.05 13.15
CA THR A 84 -1.95 2.17 11.73
C THR A 84 -2.39 0.85 11.13
N TYR A 85 -1.73 -0.26 11.48
CA TYR A 85 -2.10 -1.58 10.96
C TYR A 85 -3.54 -1.93 11.35
N GLU A 86 -3.88 -1.83 12.64
CA GLU A 86 -5.20 -2.12 13.18
C GLU A 86 -6.26 -1.20 12.57
N ALA A 87 -5.96 0.09 12.47
CA ALA A 87 -6.86 1.07 11.88
C ALA A 87 -7.17 0.74 10.42
N LEU A 88 -6.15 0.52 9.58
CA LEU A 88 -6.34 0.21 8.17
C LEU A 88 -6.97 -1.19 7.96
N PHE A 89 -6.54 -2.20 8.74
CA PHE A 89 -7.04 -3.56 8.60
C PHE A 89 -8.53 -3.67 8.95
N SER A 90 -9.03 -2.82 9.86
CA SER A 90 -10.47 -2.73 10.17
C SER A 90 -11.35 -2.36 8.97
N LEU A 91 -10.77 -1.82 7.89
CA LEU A 91 -11.47 -1.48 6.65
C LEU A 91 -11.57 -2.65 5.67
N ILE A 92 -10.80 -3.72 5.89
CA ILE A 92 -10.66 -4.83 4.95
C ILE A 92 -11.77 -5.85 5.18
N ARG A 93 -12.53 -6.13 4.11
CA ARG A 93 -13.59 -7.13 4.10
C ARG A 93 -13.09 -8.49 3.62
N GLN A 94 -12.14 -8.47 2.70
CA GLN A 94 -11.54 -9.65 2.08
C GLN A 94 -10.02 -9.44 2.01
N GLU A 95 -9.29 -10.13 2.88
CA GLU A 95 -7.83 -10.11 2.90
C GLU A 95 -7.23 -10.89 1.72
N ILE A 96 -6.07 -10.44 1.25
CA ILE A 96 -5.17 -11.18 0.35
C ILE A 96 -3.97 -11.63 1.20
N PRO A 97 -4.08 -12.74 1.95
CA PRO A 97 -3.10 -13.12 2.97
C PRO A 97 -1.70 -13.35 2.38
N GLY A 98 -1.65 -13.90 1.16
CA GLY A 98 -0.42 -14.16 0.42
C GLY A 98 0.45 -12.92 0.22
N PHE A 99 -0.11 -11.70 0.21
CA PHE A 99 0.70 -10.48 0.12
C PHE A 99 1.60 -10.31 1.34
N GLY A 100 1.04 -10.38 2.56
CA GLY A 100 1.82 -10.23 3.79
C GLY A 100 2.79 -11.38 4.02
N GLU A 101 2.40 -12.60 3.65
CA GLU A 101 3.23 -13.79 3.71
C GLU A 101 4.46 -13.69 2.80
N LEU A 102 4.24 -13.43 1.51
CA LEU A 102 5.32 -13.29 0.53
C LEU A 102 6.20 -12.08 0.85
N PHE A 103 5.60 -10.97 1.28
CA PHE A 103 6.37 -9.79 1.69
C PHE A 103 7.34 -10.11 2.84
N ARG A 104 6.90 -10.86 3.87
CA ARG A 104 7.78 -11.27 4.97
C ARG A 104 8.82 -12.29 4.52
N MET A 105 8.48 -13.22 3.63
CA MET A 105 9.44 -14.17 3.06
C MET A 105 10.56 -13.44 2.31
N LEU A 106 10.20 -12.54 1.38
CA LEU A 106 11.17 -11.74 0.62
C LEU A 106 11.96 -10.80 1.53
N SER A 107 11.31 -10.19 2.53
CA SER A 107 12.00 -9.35 3.51
C SER A 107 13.01 -10.17 4.33
N TYR A 108 12.73 -11.43 4.64
CA TYR A 108 13.65 -12.28 5.39
C TYR A 108 14.96 -12.50 4.62
N GLU A 109 14.90 -12.58 3.28
CA GLU A 109 16.09 -12.66 2.43
C GLU A 109 16.96 -11.39 2.53
N GLU A 110 16.37 -10.21 2.73
CA GLU A 110 17.10 -8.93 2.80
C GLU A 110 17.53 -8.53 4.22
N ILE A 111 16.66 -8.70 5.21
CA ILE A 111 16.83 -8.17 6.58
C ILE A 111 16.81 -9.26 7.66
N GLY A 112 16.78 -10.54 7.27
CA GLY A 112 16.81 -11.68 8.17
C GLY A 112 15.63 -11.69 9.15
N SER A 113 15.90 -12.09 10.39
CA SER A 113 14.88 -12.23 11.45
C SER A 113 14.09 -10.95 11.75
N ARG A 114 14.58 -9.76 11.37
CA ARG A 114 13.81 -8.51 11.49
C ARG A 114 12.51 -8.53 10.70
N ALA A 115 12.43 -9.32 9.62
CA ALA A 115 11.21 -9.51 8.86
C ALA A 115 10.04 -10.09 9.69
N MET A 116 10.33 -10.76 10.81
CA MET A 116 9.32 -11.31 11.72
C MET A 116 8.35 -10.25 12.25
N VAL A 117 8.81 -9.01 12.46
CA VAL A 117 7.98 -7.92 13.00
C VAL A 117 7.45 -6.98 11.91
N SER A 118 7.75 -7.26 10.64
CA SER A 118 7.23 -6.49 9.52
C SER A 118 5.75 -6.76 9.31
N ARG A 119 4.91 -5.75 9.58
CA ARG A 119 3.46 -5.83 9.34
C ARG A 119 3.12 -5.14 8.03
N ALA A 120 2.77 -5.96 7.03
CA ALA A 120 2.23 -5.55 5.74
C ALA A 120 1.02 -6.41 5.43
N PHE A 121 0.02 -5.85 4.75
CA PHE A 121 -1.15 -6.59 4.31
C PHE A 121 -1.72 -5.98 3.03
N ALA A 122 -2.54 -6.77 2.34
CA ALA A 122 -3.36 -6.29 1.24
C ALA A 122 -4.77 -6.85 1.36
N GLY A 123 -5.75 -6.16 0.77
CA GLY A 123 -7.11 -6.65 0.74
C GLY A 123 -8.10 -5.66 0.13
N PHE A 124 -9.31 -6.14 -0.09
CA PHE A 124 -10.41 -5.33 -0.57
C PHE A 124 -11.28 -4.87 0.60
N SER A 125 -11.59 -3.58 0.61
CA SER A 125 -12.59 -3.01 1.51
C SER A 125 -14.03 -3.36 1.09
N GLN A 126 -14.99 -3.02 1.94
CA GLN A 126 -16.42 -3.20 1.65
C GLN A 126 -16.87 -2.49 0.36
N SER A 127 -16.28 -1.33 0.02
CA SER A 127 -16.62 -0.59 -1.21
C SER A 127 -15.89 -1.10 -2.45
N GLY A 128 -15.04 -2.12 -2.31
CA GLY A 128 -14.22 -2.64 -3.40
C GLY A 128 -12.87 -1.93 -3.60
N LEU A 129 -12.53 -0.92 -2.78
CA LEU A 129 -11.19 -0.32 -2.79
C LEU A 129 -10.14 -1.38 -2.43
N LEU A 130 -9.15 -1.59 -3.30
CA LEU A 130 -7.97 -2.40 -3.04
C LEU A 130 -6.98 -1.59 -2.20
N VAL A 131 -6.54 -2.15 -1.07
CA VAL A 131 -5.60 -1.50 -0.16
C VAL A 131 -4.34 -2.34 -0.05
N PHE A 132 -3.17 -1.70 -0.16
CA PHE A 132 -1.88 -2.24 0.23
C PHE A 132 -1.32 -1.40 1.37
N ALA A 133 -1.03 -2.01 2.52
CA ALA A 133 -0.43 -1.33 3.65
C ALA A 133 1.02 -1.80 3.85
N LEU A 134 1.98 -0.87 3.74
CA LEU A 134 3.41 -1.15 3.75
C LEU A 134 4.12 -0.55 4.96
N PRO A 135 5.26 -1.11 5.39
CA PRO A 135 6.16 -0.42 6.30
C PRO A 135 6.70 0.90 5.71
N GLY A 136 7.07 1.85 6.57
CA GLY A 136 7.48 3.20 6.15
C GLY A 136 8.92 3.33 5.62
N SER A 137 9.69 2.23 5.54
CA SER A 137 11.05 2.29 5.00
C SER A 137 11.00 2.26 3.47
N THR A 138 11.87 3.06 2.83
CA THR A 138 11.95 3.12 1.37
C THR A 138 12.33 1.77 0.77
N ASN A 139 13.17 0.98 1.44
CA ASN A 139 13.53 -0.37 0.98
C ASN A 139 12.34 -1.32 1.02
N ALA A 140 11.53 -1.30 2.09
CA ALA A 140 10.32 -2.12 2.17
C ALA A 140 9.31 -1.74 1.09
N CYS A 141 9.15 -0.44 0.82
CA CYS A 141 8.30 0.04 -0.25
C CYS A 141 8.82 -0.42 -1.61
N HIS A 142 10.13 -0.30 -1.87
CA HIS A 142 10.76 -0.76 -3.10
C HIS A 142 10.51 -2.26 -3.32
N LEU A 143 10.81 -3.09 -2.31
CA LEU A 143 10.63 -4.53 -2.38
C LEU A 143 9.18 -4.91 -2.68
N ALA A 144 8.22 -4.34 -1.96
CA ALA A 144 6.81 -4.61 -2.15
C ALA A 144 6.32 -4.18 -3.55
N MET A 145 6.73 -2.99 -3.99
CA MET A 145 6.31 -2.46 -5.29
C MET A 145 6.85 -3.30 -6.44
N GLU A 146 8.16 -3.56 -6.45
CA GLU A 146 8.83 -4.25 -7.54
C GLU A 146 8.45 -5.73 -7.62
N ARG A 147 8.41 -6.42 -6.47
CA ARG A 147 8.27 -7.88 -6.45
C ARG A 147 6.84 -8.37 -6.36
N LEU A 148 5.91 -7.54 -5.88
CA LEU A 148 4.54 -7.98 -5.57
C LEU A 148 3.47 -7.08 -6.20
N ILE A 149 3.53 -5.76 -6.01
CA ILE A 149 2.40 -4.88 -6.38
C ILE A 149 2.37 -4.63 -7.89
N ILE A 150 3.45 -4.11 -8.48
CA ILE A 150 3.46 -3.78 -9.91
C ILE A 150 3.18 -5.00 -10.81
N PRO A 151 3.78 -6.19 -10.57
CA PRO A 151 3.51 -7.36 -11.40
C PRO A 151 2.05 -7.84 -11.35
N GLU A 152 1.40 -7.73 -10.18
CA GLU A 152 0.09 -8.33 -9.94
C GLU A 152 -1.09 -7.35 -10.01
N LEU A 153 -0.84 -6.04 -9.90
CA LEU A 153 -1.90 -5.04 -9.87
C LEU A 153 -2.87 -5.14 -11.07
N PRO A 154 -2.41 -5.26 -12.34
CA PRO A 154 -3.33 -5.45 -13.48
C PRO A 154 -4.21 -6.70 -13.36
N HIS A 155 -3.67 -7.80 -12.84
CA HIS A 155 -4.40 -9.05 -12.67
C HIS A 155 -5.46 -8.94 -11.55
N LEU A 156 -5.09 -8.36 -10.40
CA LEU A 156 -6.01 -8.14 -9.28
C LEU A 156 -7.21 -7.26 -9.67
N ILE A 157 -6.98 -6.24 -10.50
CA ILE A 157 -8.06 -5.39 -11.03
C ILE A 157 -8.99 -6.19 -11.94
N ALA A 158 -8.41 -6.95 -12.88
CA ALA A 158 -9.18 -7.74 -13.84
C ALA A 158 -10.07 -8.78 -13.14
N GLU A 159 -9.55 -9.50 -12.14
CA GLU A 159 -10.31 -10.51 -11.40
C GLU A 159 -11.44 -9.89 -10.57
N ARG A 160 -11.25 -8.69 -10.02
CA ARG A 160 -12.28 -8.03 -9.20
C ARG A 160 -13.46 -7.50 -10.01
N GLN A 161 -13.30 -7.31 -11.33
CA GLN A 161 -14.34 -6.82 -12.23
C GLN A 161 -15.21 -7.92 -12.85
N LYS A 162 -14.92 -9.20 -12.56
CA LYS A 162 -15.74 -10.35 -12.97
C LYS A 162 -16.88 -10.60 -11.99
#